data_AF-A0A9D7WPJ8-F1
#
_entry.id   AF-A0A9D7WPJ8-F1
#
_cell.length_a   1.000
_cell.length_b   1.000
_cell.length_c   1.000
_cell.angle_alpha   90.00
_cell.angle_beta   90.00
_cell.angle_gamma   90.00
#
_symmetry.space_group_name_H-M   'P 1'
#
loop_
_entity.id
_entity.type
_entity.pdbx_description
1 polymer ?
#
loop_
_entity_poly.entity_id
_entity_poly.type
_entity_poly.pdbx_seq_one_letter_code
_entity_poly.pdbx_strand_id
1 'polypeptide(L)'
;MNTPIMQELQLHEHLRERLTETYSDIDEETLCDTLEGMTSLHEKLATVIRSQQHDTDISKALKERIAEMRDRLKRFENRIEKKRELVTYVMECADIRKLNEPDFSASLRIVPPSLQVIDEDVVPDNFWNPQPPKLDRQALLVHLKANQSIPGVSLNNGAQTVSIRTK
;
A
#
# COMPACT_ATOMS: atom_id res chain seq x y z
N MET A 1 8.74 -27.43 43.95
CA MET A 1 7.42 -26.90 43.57
C MET A 1 7.51 -25.38 43.42
N ASN A 2 8.04 -24.87 42.30
CA ASN A 2 8.13 -23.42 42.04
C ASN A 2 8.01 -23.08 40.54
N THR A 3 7.39 -23.98 39.78
CA THR A 3 7.40 -23.99 38.31
C THR A 3 6.50 -22.96 37.62
N PRO A 4 5.27 -22.64 38.10
CA PRO A 4 4.36 -21.76 37.34
C PRO A 4 4.79 -20.28 37.36
N ILE A 5 5.25 -19.77 38.50
CA ILE A 5 5.73 -18.38 38.61
C ILE A 5 6.99 -18.15 37.76
N MET A 6 7.91 -19.12 37.75
CA MET A 6 9.11 -19.06 36.92
C MET A 6 8.77 -19.06 35.42
N GLN A 7 7.78 -19.86 35.02
CA GLN A 7 7.32 -19.93 33.62
C GLN A 7 6.64 -18.63 33.19
N GLU A 8 5.83 -18.02 34.05
CA GLU A 8 5.19 -16.73 33.76
C GLU A 8 6.23 -15.61 33.61
N LEU A 9 7.22 -15.56 34.50
CA LEU A 9 8.33 -14.62 34.39
C LEU A 9 9.09 -14.78 33.06
N GLN A 10 9.38 -16.02 32.65
CA GLN A 10 10.03 -16.30 31.36
C GLN A 10 9.22 -15.78 30.17
N LEU A 11 7.90 -15.92 30.20
CA LEU A 11 7.04 -15.41 29.12
C LEU A 11 6.97 -13.88 29.11
N HIS A 12 7.04 -13.24 30.28
CA HIS A 12 7.10 -11.78 30.39
C HIS A 12 8.40 -11.22 29.80
N GLU A 13 9.55 -11.80 30.17
CA GLU A 13 10.84 -11.41 29.61
C GLU A 13 10.88 -11.65 28.10
N HIS A 14 10.35 -12.79 27.65
CA HIS A 14 10.28 -13.07 26.22
C HIS A 14 9.45 -12.04 25.44
N LEU A 15 8.28 -11.65 25.96
CA LEU A 15 7.46 -10.61 25.33
C LEU A 15 8.20 -9.26 25.29
N ARG A 16 8.87 -8.90 26.40
CA ARG A 16 9.63 -7.66 26.51
C ARG A 16 10.77 -7.62 25.50
N GLU A 17 11.60 -8.66 25.44
CA GLU A 17 12.68 -8.81 24.45
C GLU A 17 12.13 -8.67 23.02
N ARG A 18 11.02 -9.35 22.71
CA ARG A 18 10.40 -9.26 21.38
C ARG A 18 9.90 -7.86 21.04
N LEU A 19 9.34 -7.13 22.00
CA LEU A 19 8.92 -5.75 21.78
C LEU A 19 10.13 -4.84 21.52
N THR A 20 11.20 -4.96 22.32
CA THR A 20 12.43 -4.18 22.11
C THR A 20 13.11 -4.48 20.77
N GLU A 21 13.16 -5.76 20.36
CA GLU A 21 13.69 -6.16 19.05
C GLU A 21 12.85 -5.61 17.89
N THR A 22 11.52 -5.66 18.01
CA THR A 22 10.60 -5.26 16.95
C THR A 22 10.55 -3.74 16.78
N TYR A 23 10.69 -3.01 17.89
CA TYR A 23 10.61 -1.57 17.94
C TYR A 23 11.91 -0.99 18.49
N SER A 24 12.96 -1.00 17.66
CA SER A 24 14.32 -0.56 18.03
C SER A 24 14.41 0.88 18.54
N ASP A 25 13.41 1.70 18.22
CA ASP A 25 13.36 3.13 18.53
C ASP A 25 12.50 3.43 19.76
N ILE A 26 11.87 2.42 20.37
CA ILE A 26 11.16 2.57 21.65
C ILE A 26 12.20 2.61 22.76
N ASP A 27 12.23 3.71 23.52
CA ASP A 27 13.03 3.78 24.72
C ASP A 27 12.43 2.96 25.87
N GLU A 28 13.27 2.64 26.84
CA GLU A 28 12.92 1.81 28.00
C GLU A 28 11.82 2.45 28.86
N GLU A 29 11.74 3.79 28.88
CA GLU A 29 10.73 4.56 29.61
C GLU A 29 9.35 4.39 28.97
N THR A 30 9.25 4.57 27.65
CA THR A 30 8.01 4.39 26.89
C THR A 30 7.52 2.95 26.95
N LEU A 31 8.44 1.97 26.90
CA LEU A 31 8.10 0.56 27.06
C LEU A 31 7.58 0.25 28.46
N CYS A 32 8.25 0.79 29.49
CA CYS A 32 7.81 0.68 30.86
C CYS A 32 6.43 1.31 31.04
N ASP A 33 6.24 2.58 30.69
CA ASP A 33 4.95 3.29 30.81
C ASP A 33 3.80 2.56 30.11
N THR A 34 4.08 1.96 28.95
CA THR A 34 3.06 1.21 28.20
C THR A 34 2.68 -0.09 28.88
N LEU A 35 3.58 -0.72 29.63
CA LEU A 35 3.38 -2.03 30.27
C LEU A 35 3.31 -1.95 31.81
N GLU A 36 3.44 -0.76 32.38
CA GLU A 36 3.49 -0.51 33.82
C GLU A 36 2.14 -0.87 34.46
N GLY A 37 2.19 -1.49 35.64
CA GLY A 37 0.99 -1.93 36.35
C GLY A 37 0.33 -3.19 35.78
N MET A 38 0.84 -3.78 34.68
CA MET A 38 0.34 -5.05 34.16
C MET A 38 0.99 -6.23 34.85
N THR A 39 0.15 -7.02 35.52
CA THR A 39 0.58 -8.09 36.41
C THR A 39 0.66 -9.44 35.72
N SER A 40 -0.09 -9.63 34.63
CA SER A 40 -0.11 -10.88 33.86
C SER A 40 0.25 -10.69 32.39
N LEU A 41 0.76 -11.76 31.77
CA LEU A 41 1.05 -11.79 30.34
C LEU A 41 -0.19 -11.49 29.51
N HIS A 42 -1.35 -11.95 29.98
CA HIS A 42 -2.63 -11.69 29.34
C HIS A 42 -2.93 -10.20 29.24
N GLU A 43 -2.72 -9.43 30.33
CA GLU A 43 -2.92 -7.98 30.34
C GLU A 43 -1.97 -7.29 29.37
N LYS A 44 -0.69 -7.70 29.34
CA LYS A 44 0.31 -7.16 28.41
C LYS A 44 -0.06 -7.41 26.95
N LEU A 45 -0.44 -8.64 26.60
CA LEU A 45 -0.89 -9.00 25.25
C LEU A 45 -2.16 -8.21 24.86
N ALA A 46 -3.12 -8.06 25.78
CA ALA A 46 -4.31 -7.28 25.53
C ALA A 46 -3.98 -5.79 25.26
N THR A 47 -3.00 -5.21 25.96
CA THR A 47 -2.57 -3.83 25.71
C THR A 47 -1.90 -3.66 24.36
N VAL A 48 -1.02 -4.58 23.96
CA VAL A 48 -0.43 -4.56 22.61
C VAL A 48 -1.51 -4.63 21.53
N ILE A 49 -2.51 -5.50 21.70
CA ILE A 49 -3.65 -5.60 20.78
C ILE A 49 -4.48 -4.31 20.74
N ARG A 50 -4.71 -3.64 21.88
CA ARG A 50 -5.41 -2.34 21.92
C ARG A 50 -4.61 -1.25 21.20
N SER A 51 -3.29 -1.22 21.39
CA SER A 51 -2.40 -0.32 20.66
C SER A 51 -2.49 -0.53 19.14
N GLN A 52 -2.44 -1.79 18.70
CA GLN A 52 -2.63 -2.15 17.29
C GLN A 52 -4.00 -1.69 16.73
N GLN A 53 -5.07 -1.79 17.52
CA GLN A 53 -6.39 -1.30 17.09
C GLN A 53 -6.41 0.23 16.96
N HIS A 54 -5.77 0.94 17.88
CA HIS A 54 -5.62 2.39 17.79
C HIS A 54 -4.86 2.81 16.52
N ASP A 55 -3.76 2.13 16.21
CA ASP A 55 -3.01 2.35 14.96
C ASP A 55 -3.85 2.07 13.71
N THR A 56 -4.72 1.05 13.79
CA THR A 56 -5.64 0.70 12.70
C THR A 56 -6.64 1.82 12.43
N ASP A 57 -7.20 2.41 13.49
CA ASP A 57 -8.14 3.52 13.40
C ASP A 57 -7.47 4.78 12.83
N ILE A 58 -6.27 5.12 13.31
CA ILE A 58 -5.46 6.23 12.77
C ILE A 58 -5.14 5.99 11.29
N SER A 59 -4.70 4.78 10.94
CA SER A 59 -4.38 4.41 9.55
C SER A 59 -5.57 4.61 8.62
N LYS A 60 -6.78 4.24 9.08
CA LYS A 60 -8.02 4.45 8.32
C LYS A 60 -8.31 5.93 8.12
N ALA A 61 -8.27 6.73 9.17
CA ALA A 61 -8.50 8.17 9.09
C ALA A 61 -7.49 8.88 8.16
N LEU A 62 -6.21 8.47 8.22
CA LEU A 62 -5.18 9.00 7.33
C LEU A 62 -5.44 8.63 5.86
N LYS A 63 -5.87 7.40 5.57
CA LYS A 63 -6.24 6.99 4.20
C LYS A 63 -7.38 7.83 3.65
N GLU A 64 -8.40 8.13 4.46
CA GLU A 64 -9.49 9.02 4.08
C GLU A 64 -8.97 10.42 3.74
N ARG A 65 -8.10 10.99 4.60
CA ARG A 65 -7.51 12.31 4.36
C ARG A 65 -6.64 12.36 3.11
N ILE A 66 -5.85 11.30 2.86
CA ILE A 66 -5.03 11.18 1.65
C ILE A 66 -5.92 11.15 0.40
N ALA A 67 -7.05 10.42 0.44
CA ALA A 67 -8.00 10.38 -0.66
C ALA A 67 -8.55 11.77 -0.99
N GLU A 68 -8.98 12.53 0.02
CA GLU A 68 -9.44 13.91 -0.17
C GLU A 68 -8.37 14.83 -0.79
N MET A 69 -7.11 14.68 -0.35
CA MET A 69 -6.00 15.46 -0.90
C MET A 69 -5.69 15.08 -2.35
N ARG A 70 -5.80 13.80 -2.71
CA ARG A 70 -5.68 13.34 -4.11
C ARG A 70 -6.79 13.91 -4.98
N ASP A 71 -8.03 13.93 -4.50
CA ASP A 71 -9.14 14.55 -5.23
C ASP A 71 -8.92 16.04 -5.43
N ARG A 72 -8.39 16.73 -4.41
CA ARG A 72 -8.02 18.13 -4.52
C ARG A 72 -6.90 18.34 -5.55
N LEU A 73 -5.86 17.51 -5.54
CA LEU A 73 -4.79 17.53 -6.54
C LEU A 73 -5.35 17.36 -7.96
N LYS A 74 -6.20 16.36 -8.17
CA LYS A 74 -6.87 16.12 -9.46
C LYS A 74 -7.68 17.33 -9.95
N ARG A 75 -8.32 18.08 -9.05
CA ARG A 75 -8.99 19.34 -9.41
C ARG A 75 -8.01 20.45 -9.85
N PHE A 76 -6.80 20.49 -9.31
CA PHE A 76 -5.76 21.40 -9.82
C PHE A 76 -5.24 20.95 -11.18
N GLU A 77 -4.94 19.67 -11.35
CA GLU A 77 -4.49 19.09 -12.64
C GLU A 77 -5.51 19.35 -13.75
N ASN A 78 -6.79 19.08 -13.50
CA ASN A 78 -7.87 19.37 -14.45
C ASN A 78 -7.96 20.86 -14.81
N ARG A 79 -7.72 21.76 -13.84
CA ARG A 79 -7.72 23.21 -14.11
C ARG A 79 -6.50 23.65 -14.91
N ILE A 80 -5.34 23.02 -14.69
CA ILE A 80 -4.13 23.27 -15.47
C ILE A 80 -4.39 22.86 -16.92
N GLU A 81 -4.95 21.67 -17.15
CA GLU A 81 -5.21 21.18 -18.49
C GLU A 81 -6.25 22.04 -19.22
N LYS A 82 -7.38 22.37 -18.57
CA LYS A 82 -8.38 23.28 -19.15
C LYS A 82 -7.83 24.65 -19.52
N LYS A 83 -6.91 25.20 -18.71
CA LYS A 83 -6.24 26.48 -19.02
C LYS A 83 -5.32 26.32 -20.22
N ARG A 84 -4.58 25.21 -20.31
CA ARG A 84 -3.72 24.91 -21.46
C ARG A 84 -4.56 24.79 -22.73
N GLU A 85 -5.62 24.00 -22.73
CA GLU A 85 -6.56 23.85 -23.86
C GLU A 85 -7.12 25.20 -24.30
N LEU A 86 -7.58 26.02 -23.34
CA LEU A 86 -8.11 27.36 -23.63
C LEU A 86 -7.06 28.26 -24.27
N VAL A 87 -5.84 28.31 -23.71
CA VAL A 87 -4.75 29.12 -24.27
C VAL A 87 -4.37 28.63 -25.66
N THR A 88 -4.25 27.31 -25.87
CA THR A 88 -3.99 26.72 -27.19
C THR A 88 -5.06 27.12 -28.21
N TYR A 89 -6.33 26.97 -27.86
CA TYR A 89 -7.46 27.32 -28.73
C TYR A 89 -7.46 28.81 -29.11
N VAL A 90 -7.25 29.70 -28.13
CA VAL A 90 -7.22 31.15 -28.38
C VAL A 90 -6.00 31.54 -29.22
N MET A 91 -4.81 30.98 -28.94
CA MET A 91 -3.60 31.22 -29.74
C MET A 91 -3.78 30.74 -31.19
N GLU A 92 -4.45 29.62 -31.40
CA GLU A 92 -4.78 29.10 -32.73
C GLU A 92 -5.76 30.03 -33.47
N CYS A 93 -6.86 30.42 -32.84
CA CYS A 93 -7.86 31.31 -33.43
C CYS A 93 -7.28 32.70 -33.77
N ALA A 94 -6.34 33.19 -32.97
CA ALA A 94 -5.69 34.48 -33.16
C ALA A 94 -4.43 34.42 -34.04
N ASP A 95 -4.05 33.24 -34.55
CA ASP A 95 -2.79 32.95 -35.27
C ASP A 95 -1.51 33.45 -34.54
N ILE A 96 -1.53 33.41 -33.20
CA ILE A 96 -0.37 33.75 -32.36
C ILE A 96 0.52 32.52 -32.22
N ARG A 97 1.65 32.51 -32.93
CA ARG A 97 2.60 31.38 -32.89
C ARG A 97 3.47 31.34 -31.64
N LYS A 98 3.79 32.49 -31.06
CA LYS A 98 4.68 32.61 -29.90
C LYS A 98 4.27 33.79 -29.02
N LEU A 99 4.24 33.55 -27.72
CA LEU A 99 4.03 34.53 -26.66
C LEU A 99 5.30 34.58 -25.82
N ASN A 100 5.90 35.76 -25.67
CA ASN A 100 7.09 35.96 -24.84
C ASN A 100 6.75 36.95 -23.73
N GLU A 101 6.83 36.49 -22.50
CA GLU A 101 6.73 37.29 -21.29
C GLU A 101 8.08 37.30 -20.56
N PRO A 102 8.33 38.25 -19.63
CA PRO A 102 9.58 38.31 -18.89
C PRO A 102 9.89 37.04 -18.06
N ASP A 103 8.86 36.31 -17.64
CA ASP A 103 8.92 35.15 -16.75
C ASP A 103 8.68 33.81 -17.47
N PHE A 104 8.11 33.81 -18.68
CA PHE A 104 7.92 32.59 -19.49
C PHE A 104 7.82 32.85 -20.99
N SER A 105 8.00 31.81 -21.79
CA SER A 105 7.59 31.83 -23.21
C SER A 105 6.68 30.65 -23.51
N ALA A 106 5.66 30.89 -24.34
CA ALA A 106 4.74 29.88 -24.83
C ALA A 106 4.76 29.88 -26.36
N SER A 107 4.70 28.71 -26.97
CA SER A 107 4.66 28.58 -28.43
C SER A 107 3.63 27.54 -28.84
N LEU A 108 2.87 27.86 -29.88
CA LEU A 108 1.93 26.92 -30.46
C LEU A 108 2.73 25.90 -31.28
N ARG A 109 2.64 24.62 -30.92
CA ARG A 109 3.33 23.53 -31.61
C ARG A 109 2.30 22.50 -32.05
N ILE A 110 2.50 21.96 -33.25
CA ILE A 110 1.79 20.79 -33.73
C ILE A 110 2.30 19.59 -32.94
N VAL A 111 1.43 18.99 -32.12
CA VAL A 111 1.74 17.75 -31.41
C VAL A 111 1.63 16.62 -32.43
N PRO A 112 2.64 15.73 -32.55
CA PRO A 112 2.53 14.58 -33.42
C PRO A 112 1.35 13.69 -32.98
N PRO A 113 0.63 13.05 -33.91
CA PRO A 113 -0.49 12.19 -33.57
C PRO A 113 -0.02 11.08 -32.61
N SER A 114 -0.74 10.90 -31.51
CA SER A 114 -0.50 9.80 -30.58
C SER A 114 -1.09 8.50 -31.16
N LEU A 115 -0.45 7.38 -30.85
CA LEU A 115 -0.98 6.06 -31.20
C LEU A 115 -2.32 5.85 -30.47
N GLN A 116 -3.40 5.72 -31.24
CA GLN A 116 -4.71 5.34 -30.75
C GLN A 116 -4.98 3.91 -31.20
N VAL A 117 -5.01 2.97 -30.26
CA VAL A 117 -5.45 1.60 -30.53
C VAL A 117 -6.97 1.59 -30.42
N ILE A 118 -7.65 1.42 -31.54
CA ILE A 118 -9.12 1.48 -31.64
C ILE A 118 -9.72 0.12 -31.25
N ASP A 119 -9.12 -0.95 -31.75
CA ASP A 119 -9.52 -2.32 -31.49
C ASP A 119 -8.25 -3.19 -31.49
N GLU A 120 -7.95 -3.78 -30.33
CA GLU A 120 -6.80 -4.66 -30.14
C GLU A 120 -6.97 -5.98 -30.91
N ASP A 121 -8.19 -6.48 -31.07
CA ASP A 121 -8.45 -7.80 -31.65
C ASP A 121 -8.17 -7.85 -33.17
N VAL A 122 -8.12 -6.69 -33.82
CA VAL A 122 -7.81 -6.54 -35.25
C VAL A 122 -6.31 -6.24 -35.48
N VAL A 123 -5.55 -5.96 -34.42
CA VAL A 123 -4.12 -5.66 -34.53
C VAL A 123 -3.37 -6.94 -34.95
N PRO A 124 -2.63 -6.93 -36.07
CA PRO A 124 -1.90 -8.10 -36.53
C PRO A 124 -0.91 -8.63 -35.49
N ASP A 125 -0.77 -9.96 -35.41
CA ASP A 125 0.13 -10.68 -34.49
C ASP A 125 1.59 -10.15 -34.50
N ASN A 126 2.02 -9.55 -35.61
CA ASN A 126 3.35 -8.95 -35.74
C ASN A 126 3.63 -7.79 -34.76
N PHE A 127 2.59 -7.16 -34.21
CA PHE A 127 2.72 -6.07 -33.22
C PHE A 127 2.54 -6.55 -31.77
N TRP A 128 2.22 -7.83 -31.59
CA TRP A 128 2.03 -8.43 -30.28
C TRP A 128 3.32 -9.10 -29.81
N ASN A 129 3.81 -8.70 -28.63
CA ASN A 129 4.88 -9.42 -27.97
C ASN A 129 4.28 -10.62 -27.21
N PRO A 130 4.72 -11.87 -27.47
CA PRO A 130 4.21 -13.03 -26.76
C PRO A 130 4.50 -12.91 -25.26
N GLN A 131 3.45 -12.82 -24.44
CA GLN A 131 3.62 -12.86 -22.98
C GLN A 131 3.99 -14.29 -22.55
N PRO A 132 4.94 -14.45 -21.61
CA PRO A 132 5.20 -15.75 -21.03
C PRO A 132 3.93 -16.29 -20.37
N PRO A 133 3.69 -17.62 -20.40
CA PRO A 133 2.51 -18.22 -19.80
C PRO A 133 2.41 -17.80 -18.33
N LYS A 134 1.31 -17.13 -17.98
CA LYS A 134 1.05 -16.74 -16.59
C LYS A 134 0.74 -17.99 -15.79
N LEU A 135 1.49 -18.18 -14.71
CA LEU A 135 1.25 -19.28 -13.78
C LEU A 135 -0.13 -19.13 -13.14
N ASP A 136 -1.01 -20.10 -13.34
CA ASP A 136 -2.30 -20.14 -12.67
C ASP A 136 -2.12 -20.59 -11.21
N ARG A 137 -1.88 -19.59 -10.35
CA ARG A 137 -1.72 -19.80 -8.92
C ARG A 137 -2.97 -20.37 -8.25
N GLN A 138 -4.16 -20.12 -8.79
CA GLN A 138 -5.40 -20.62 -8.20
C GLN A 138 -5.56 -22.11 -8.49
N ALA A 139 -5.35 -22.53 -9.74
CA ALA A 139 -5.33 -23.95 -10.09
C ALA A 139 -4.26 -24.70 -9.29
N LEU A 140 -3.04 -24.16 -9.19
CA LEU A 140 -1.98 -24.74 -8.34
C LEU A 140 -2.41 -24.91 -6.88
N LEU A 141 -3.04 -23.90 -6.28
CA LEU A 141 -3.52 -23.98 -4.90
C LEU A 141 -4.61 -25.04 -4.72
N VAL A 142 -5.53 -25.18 -5.68
CA VAL A 142 -6.57 -26.21 -5.66
C VAL A 142 -5.96 -27.60 -5.73
N HIS A 143 -5.04 -27.84 -6.67
CA HIS A 143 -4.36 -29.11 -6.85
C HIS A 143 -3.48 -29.49 -5.64
N LEU A 144 -2.73 -28.52 -5.08
CA LEU A 144 -1.91 -28.76 -3.88
C LEU A 144 -2.78 -29.06 -2.63
N LYS A 145 -3.93 -28.39 -2.47
CA LYS A 145 -4.89 -28.68 -1.39
C LYS A 145 -5.56 -30.04 -1.56
N ALA A 146 -5.67 -30.55 -2.79
CA ALA A 146 -6.18 -31.88 -3.12
C ALA A 146 -5.12 -32.99 -3.00
N ASN A 147 -3.97 -32.72 -2.36
CA ASN A 147 -2.82 -33.64 -2.23
C ASN A 147 -2.20 -34.09 -3.56
N GLN A 148 -2.38 -33.33 -4.65
CA GLN A 148 -1.67 -33.59 -5.90
C GLN A 148 -0.33 -32.85 -5.89
N SER A 149 0.75 -33.62 -5.93
CA SER A 149 2.11 -33.07 -5.99
C SER A 149 2.37 -32.45 -7.35
N ILE A 150 2.73 -31.16 -7.36
CA ILE A 150 3.12 -30.41 -8.57
C ILE A 150 4.60 -30.05 -8.44
N PRO A 151 5.47 -30.51 -9.37
CA PRO A 151 6.88 -30.13 -9.35
C PRO A 151 7.07 -28.60 -9.34
N GLY A 152 7.89 -28.12 -8.40
CA GLY A 152 8.23 -26.69 -8.29
C GLY A 152 7.30 -25.83 -7.43
N VAL A 153 6.25 -26.40 -6.81
CA VAL A 153 5.34 -25.65 -5.92
C VAL A 153 5.02 -26.47 -4.67
N SER A 154 5.13 -25.87 -3.49
CA SER A 154 4.74 -26.48 -2.22
C SER A 154 3.90 -25.51 -1.40
N LEU A 155 3.02 -26.05 -0.56
CA LEU A 155 2.35 -25.25 0.47
C LEU A 155 3.35 -25.02 1.61
N ASN A 156 3.49 -23.78 2.04
CA ASN A 156 4.18 -23.51 3.30
C ASN A 156 3.34 -24.05 4.46
N ASN A 157 4.01 -24.50 5.52
CA ASN A 157 3.36 -24.80 6.79
C ASN A 157 2.82 -23.46 7.32
N GLY A 158 1.51 -23.25 7.17
CA GLY A 158 0.87 -21.99 7.55
C GLY A 158 1.29 -21.54 8.94
N ALA A 159 1.65 -20.27 9.08
CA ALA A 159 1.94 -19.68 10.38
C ALA A 159 0.64 -19.45 11.15
N GLN A 160 0.69 -19.60 12.47
CA GLN A 160 -0.40 -19.15 13.34
C GLN A 160 -0.42 -17.63 13.36
N THR A 161 -1.62 -17.04 13.29
CA THR A 161 -1.82 -15.59 13.36
C THR A 161 -3.00 -15.27 14.26
N VAL A 162 -3.01 -14.07 14.84
CA VAL A 162 -4.09 -13.61 15.72
C VAL A 162 -5.20 -13.01 14.86
N SER A 163 -6.43 -13.52 15.02
CA SER A 163 -7.62 -12.89 14.44
C SER A 163 -8.28 -12.00 15.49
N ILE A 164 -8.41 -10.71 15.20
CA ILE A 164 -9.03 -9.74 16.10
C ILE A 164 -10.38 -9.32 15.53
N ARG A 165 -11.42 -9.38 16.36
CA ARG A 165 -12.77 -8.90 16.04
C ARG A 165 -13.21 -7.95 17.13
N THR A 166 -13.50 -6.71 16.75
CA THR A 166 -14.07 -5.68 17.62
C THR A 166 -15.61 -5.73 17.52
N LYS A 167 -16.30 -5.36 18.60
CA LYS A 167 -17.77 -5.23 18.62
C LYS A 167 -18.20 -3.88 18.08
#